data_AF-A0A0A0F5X1-F1
#
_entry.id   AF-A0A0A0F5X1-F1
#
_cell.length_a   1.000
_cell.length_b   1.000
_cell.length_c   1.000
_cell.angle_alpha   90.00
_cell.angle_beta   90.00
_cell.angle_gamma   90.00
#
_symmetry.space_group_name_H-M   'P 1'
#
loop_
_entity.id
_entity.type
_entity.pdbx_description
1 polymer ?
#
loop_
_entity_poly.entity_id
_entity_poly.type
_entity_poly.pdbx_seq_one_letter_code
_entity_poly.pdbx_strand_id
1 'polypeptide(L)' 'MTGDDITRLDPPPRPPEEPDPADCCGEGCVRCIYDVHDEAVERYRKALQAWRERNPGVPLADGHADAD' A
#
# COMPACT_ATOMS: atom_id res chain seq x y z
N MET A 1 -3.12 -12.78 22.12
CA MET A 1 -3.42 -12.89 20.68
C MET A 1 -2.35 -12.07 19.98
N THR A 2 -1.41 -12.74 19.34
CA THR A 2 -0.19 -12.15 18.76
C THR A 2 -0.54 -11.39 17.48
N GLY A 3 0.17 -10.29 17.17
CA GLY A 3 -0.07 -9.52 15.93
C GLY A 3 0.05 -10.34 14.64
N ASP A 4 0.76 -11.47 14.69
CA ASP A 4 0.93 -12.43 13.58
C ASP A 4 -0.36 -13.16 13.17
N ASP A 5 -1.27 -13.45 14.11
CA ASP A 5 -2.55 -14.09 13.77
C ASP A 5 -3.50 -13.09 13.09
N ILE A 6 -3.38 -11.82 13.45
CA ILE A 6 -4.16 -10.72 12.91
C ILE A 6 -3.74 -10.43 11.45
N THR A 7 -2.43 -10.38 11.17
CA THR A 7 -1.92 -10.19 9.79
C THR A 7 -2.31 -11.35 8.86
N ARG A 8 -2.52 -12.56 9.39
CA ARG A 8 -2.98 -13.72 8.63
C ARG A 8 -4.48 -13.67 8.30
N LEU A 9 -5.32 -13.19 9.21
CA LEU A 9 -6.79 -13.17 9.04
C LEU A 9 -7.30 -11.90 8.35
N ASP A 10 -6.68 -10.77 8.63
CA ASP A 10 -6.99 -9.46 8.06
C ASP A 10 -5.66 -8.79 7.67
N PRO A 11 -5.07 -9.15 6.52
CA PRO A 11 -3.78 -8.62 6.12
C PRO A 11 -3.86 -7.11 5.87
N PRO A 12 -2.78 -6.36 6.15
CA PRO A 12 -2.71 -4.96 5.80
C PRO A 12 -2.84 -4.78 4.28
N PRO A 13 -3.46 -3.67 3.82
CA PRO A 13 -3.45 -3.35 2.40
C PRO A 13 -2.01 -3.17 1.93
N ARG A 14 -1.74 -3.44 0.65
CA ARG A 14 -0.41 -3.23 0.07
C ARG A 14 -0.32 -1.85 -0.60
N PRO A 15 0.84 -1.17 -0.52
CA PRO A 15 1.04 0.05 -1.28
C PRO A 15 0.92 -0.23 -2.78
N PRO A 16 0.39 0.72 -3.56
CA PRO A 16 0.46 0.63 -5.02
C PRO A 16 1.92 0.63 -5.47
N GLU A 17 2.18 -0.05 -6.58
CA GLU A 17 3.50 -0.06 -7.20
C GLU A 17 3.78 1.29 -7.85
N GLU A 18 5.00 1.79 -7.69
CA GLU A 18 5.41 3.06 -8.29
C GLU A 18 5.46 2.89 -9.81
N PRO A 19 4.83 3.80 -10.59
CA PRO A 19 4.72 3.61 -12.03
C PRO A 19 6.05 3.83 -12.73
N ASP A 20 6.33 3.01 -13.74
CA ASP A 20 7.55 3.13 -14.53
C ASP A 20 7.48 4.38 -15.44
N PRO A 21 8.56 5.17 -15.55
CA PRO A 21 8.60 6.29 -16.49
C PRO A 21 8.37 5.90 -17.94
N ALA A 22 8.61 4.64 -18.34
CA ALA A 22 8.30 4.12 -19.68
C ALA A 22 6.79 3.93 -19.90
N ASP A 23 5.99 3.73 -18.85
CA ASP A 23 4.52 3.73 -18.94
C ASP A 23 3.95 5.14 -19.05
N CYS A 24 4.77 6.15 -18.73
CA CYS A 24 4.41 7.54 -18.96
C CYS A 24 4.58 7.89 -20.45
N CYS A 25 3.44 8.10 -21.11
CA CYS A 25 3.32 8.62 -22.46
C CYS A 25 4.09 9.94 -22.71
N GLY A 26 4.45 10.70 -21.65
CA GLY A 26 5.38 11.85 -21.73
C GLY A 26 4.86 13.11 -22.43
N GLU A 27 3.79 13.00 -23.22
CA GLU A 27 3.24 14.07 -24.06
C GLU A 27 1.96 14.72 -23.48
N GLY A 28 1.64 14.48 -22.20
CA GLY A 28 0.43 15.01 -21.57
C GLY A 28 -0.84 14.26 -21.96
N CYS A 29 -0.74 12.93 -22.10
CA CYS A 29 -1.89 12.04 -22.30
C CYS A 29 -3.05 12.35 -21.33
N VAL A 30 -4.30 12.23 -21.79
CA VAL A 30 -5.54 12.55 -21.02
C VAL A 30 -5.64 11.79 -19.69
N ARG A 31 -4.97 10.64 -19.58
CA ARG A 31 -4.85 9.88 -18.34
C ARG A 31 -3.38 9.63 -18.05
N CYS A 32 -2.80 10.43 -17.16
CA CYS A 32 -1.42 10.24 -16.71
C CYS A 32 -1.34 9.02 -15.78
N ILE A 33 -0.32 8.18 -15.95
CA ILE A 33 -0.09 7.05 -15.06
C ILE A 33 0.17 7.51 -13.61
N TYR A 34 0.83 8.66 -13.45
CA TYR A 34 1.08 9.27 -12.15
C TYR A 34 -0.22 9.73 -11.46
N ASP A 35 -1.20 10.24 -12.21
CA ASP A 35 -2.51 10.62 -11.64
C ASP A 35 -3.26 9.38 -11.12
N VAL A 36 -3.26 8.31 -11.92
CA VAL A 36 -3.87 7.03 -11.52
C VAL A 36 -3.17 6.43 -10.30
N HIS A 37 -1.85 6.53 -10.25
CA HIS A 37 -1.07 6.10 -9.09
C HIS A 37 -1.40 6.94 -7.85
N ASP A 38 -1.49 8.26 -7.96
CA ASP A 38 -1.82 9.14 -6.83
C ASP A 38 -3.21 8.82 -6.26
N GLU A 39 -4.21 8.64 -7.13
CA GLU A 39 -5.54 8.16 -6.73
C GLU A 39 -5.49 6.80 -6.01
N ALA A 40 -4.64 5.87 -6.48
CA ALA A 40 -4.45 4.57 -5.86
C ALA A 40 -3.76 4.71 -4.49
N VAL A 41 -2.78 5.59 -4.35
CA VAL A 41 -2.10 5.92 -3.09
C VAL A 41 -3.10 6.50 -2.08
N GLU A 42 -3.99 7.40 -2.50
CA GLU A 42 -5.01 7.95 -1.63
C GLU A 42 -5.96 6.87 -1.10
N ARG A 43 -6.41 5.95 -1.98
CA ARG A 43 -7.26 4.82 -1.59
C ARG A 43 -6.52 3.88 -0.64
N TYR A 44 -5.24 3.61 -0.92
CA TYR A 44 -4.37 2.81 -0.05
C TYR A 44 -4.27 3.42 1.34
N ARG A 45 -3.98 4.73 1.45
CA ARG A 45 -3.86 5.43 2.74
C ARG A 45 -5.14 5.33 3.56
N LYS A 46 -6.31 5.51 2.94
CA LYS A 46 -7.62 5.35 3.60
C LYS A 46 -7.86 3.92 4.08
N ALA A 47 -7.56 2.93 3.24
CA ALA A 47 -7.68 1.52 3.61
C ALA A 47 -6.72 1.15 4.76
N LEU A 48 -5.49 1.68 4.72
CA LEU A 48 -4.48 1.43 5.75
C LEU A 48 -4.89 2.02 7.09
N GLN A 49 -5.48 3.21 7.09
CA GLN A 49 -6.02 3.82 8.30
C GLN A 49 -7.13 2.95 8.91
N ALA A 50 -8.13 2.56 8.12
CA ALA A 50 -9.21 1.69 8.58
C ALA A 50 -8.70 0.33 9.07
N TRP A 51 -7.65 -0.20 8.45
CA TRP A 51 -6.98 -1.40 8.92
C TRP A 51 -6.30 -1.18 10.28
N ARG A 52 -5.57 -0.08 10.48
CA ARG A 52 -4.90 0.23 11.76
C ARG A 52 -5.89 0.40 12.92
N GLU A 53 -7.07 0.95 12.65
CA GLU A 53 -8.13 1.09 13.66
C GLU A 53 -8.68 -0.26 14.12
N ARG A 54 -8.83 -1.22 13.20
CA ARG A 54 -9.24 -2.60 13.51
C ARG A 54 -8.11 -3.42 14.16
N ASN A 55 -6.86 -3.04 13.89
CA ASN A 55 -5.67 -3.80 14.28
C ASN A 55 -4.70 -2.95 15.13
N PRO A 56 -5.13 -2.47 16.31
CA PRO A 56 -4.27 -1.66 17.18
C PRO A 56 -3.09 -2.50 17.70
N GLY A 57 -1.87 -1.99 17.52
CA GLY A 57 -0.65 -2.63 18.01
C GLY A 57 -0.06 -3.70 17.09
N VAL A 58 -0.61 -3.91 15.89
CA VAL A 58 0.03 -4.73 14.86
C VAL A 58 1.06 -3.88 14.12
N PRO A 59 2.36 -4.20 14.18
CA PRO A 59 3.35 -3.50 13.36
C PRO A 59 3.07 -3.82 11.90
N LEU A 60 3.04 -2.79 11.05
CA LEU A 60 3.07 -3.00 9.62
C LEU A 60 4.43 -3.59 9.30
N ALA A 61 4.45 -4.85 8.88
CA ALA A 61 5.66 -5.48 8.40
C ALA A 61 6.03 -4.83 7.05
N ASP A 62 6.78 -3.73 7.11
CA ASP A 62 7.47 -3.14 5.97
C ASP A 62 8.68 -4.02 5.65
N GLY A 63 8.41 -5.21 5.09
CA GLY A 63 9.31 -6.03 4.29
C GLY A 63 10.81 -6.14 4.66
N HIS A 64 11.20 -6.05 5.94
CA HIS A 64 12.55 -6.38 6.37
C HIS A 64 12.51 -7.75 7.02
N ALA A 65 12.89 -8.76 6.24
CA ALA A 65 13.22 -10.07 6.76
C ALA A 65 14.40 -9.92 7.72
N ASP A 66 14.15 -10.09 9.01
CA ASP A 66 15.19 -10.38 9.98
C ASP A 66 15.90 -11.67 9.53
N ALA A 67 17.10 -11.52 8.99
CA ALA A 67 18.04 -12.62 8.81
C ALA A 67 18.78 -12.82 10.13
N ASP A 68 18.37 -13.83 10.89
CA ASP A 68 19.13 -14.45 11.99
C ASP A 68 20.17 -15.43 11.42
#